data_AF-A0A7C3V826-F1
#
_entry.id   AF-A0A7C3V826-F1
#
_cell.length_a   1.000
_cell.length_b   1.000
_cell.length_c   1.000
_cell.angle_alpha   90.00
_cell.angle_beta   90.00
_cell.angle_gamma   90.00
#
_symmetry.space_group_name_H-M   'P 1'
#
loop_
_entity.id
_entity.type
_entity.pdbx_description
1 polymer ?
#
loop_
_entity_poly.entity_id
_entity_poly.type
_entity_poly.pdbx_seq_one_letter_code
_entity_poly.pdbx_strand_id
1 'polypeptide(L)'
;EPLLDMVDVSAIILVSPPENIKTPGFIAYITMILAQQGINIIQIVSAHNDTILVVDKQDAVKAFNIIERLIEESRRTVNRLKK
;
A
#
# COMPACT_ATOMS: atom_id res chain seq x y z
N GLU A 1 17.22 9.51 -5.59
CA GLU A 1 18.00 8.27 -5.41
C GLU A 1 18.22 7.67 -6.79
N PRO A 2 19.46 7.27 -7.14
CA PRO A 2 19.84 6.94 -8.52
C PRO A 2 19.09 5.75 -9.15
N LEU A 3 18.40 4.92 -8.37
CA LEU A 3 17.57 3.81 -8.87
C LEU A 3 16.24 4.26 -9.47
N LEU A 4 15.67 5.38 -9.00
CA LEU A 4 14.43 5.96 -9.54
C LEU A 4 14.63 6.57 -10.93
N ASP A 5 15.86 7.02 -11.23
CA ASP A 5 16.19 7.69 -12.50
C ASP A 5 16.42 6.68 -13.65
N MET A 6 16.41 5.38 -13.36
CA MET A 6 16.68 4.30 -14.32
C MET A 6 15.44 3.48 -14.75
N VAL A 7 14.28 3.70 -14.11
CA VAL A 7 13.07 2.87 -14.31
C VAL A 7 11.83 3.78 -14.36
N ASP A 8 10.91 3.49 -15.28
CA ASP A 8 9.61 4.16 -15.35
C ASP A 8 8.76 3.70 -14.14
N VAL A 9 8.69 4.54 -13.11
CA VAL A 9 8.03 4.20 -11.84
C VAL A 9 6.72 4.96 -11.62
N SER A 10 5.93 4.48 -10.68
CA SER A 10 4.78 5.19 -10.14
C SER A 10 4.76 5.08 -8.61
N ALA A 11 4.30 6.15 -7.97
CA ALA A 11 4.13 6.20 -6.52
C ALA A 11 2.66 6.05 -6.15
N ILE A 12 2.37 5.13 -5.24
CA ILE A 12 1.06 4.95 -4.62
C ILE A 12 1.18 5.48 -3.18
N ILE A 13 0.33 6.44 -2.83
CA ILE A 13 0.32 7.04 -1.50
C ILE A 13 -0.87 6.49 -0.72
N LEU A 14 -0.59 5.73 0.32
CA LEU A 14 -1.55 5.23 1.27
C LEU A 14 -1.65 6.19 2.46
N VAL A 15 -2.72 6.98 2.50
CA VAL A 15 -3.02 7.92 3.59
C VAL A 15 -3.81 7.18 4.67
N SER A 16 -3.18 7.03 5.84
CA SER A 16 -3.73 6.32 6.98
C SER A 16 -4.14 7.27 8.10
N PRO A 17 -5.07 6.88 8.98
CA PRO A 17 -5.36 7.67 10.18
C PRO A 17 -4.18 7.55 11.17
N PRO A 18 -3.97 8.54 12.08
CA PRO A 18 -2.81 8.60 12.97
C PRO A 18 -2.56 7.35 13.83
N GLU A 19 -3.61 6.57 14.07
CA GLU A 19 -3.56 5.33 14.84
C GLU A 19 -2.77 4.21 14.14
N ASN A 20 -2.49 4.34 12.83
CA ASN A 20 -1.70 3.35 12.08
C ASN A 20 -0.30 3.15 12.66
N ILE A 21 0.33 4.20 13.19
CA ILE A 21 1.65 4.15 13.84
C ILE A 21 1.64 3.16 15.02
N LYS A 22 0.48 2.97 15.65
CA LYS A 22 0.30 2.07 16.81
C LYS A 22 -0.22 0.68 16.42
N THR A 23 -0.30 0.37 15.12
CA THR A 23 -0.84 -0.90 14.63
C THR A 23 0.29 -1.77 14.05
N PRO A 24 0.88 -2.68 14.84
CA PRO A 24 1.96 -3.55 14.36
C PRO A 24 1.50 -4.42 13.19
N GLY A 25 2.39 -4.62 12.22
CA GLY A 25 2.13 -5.47 11.06
C GLY A 25 1.36 -4.78 9.92
N PHE A 26 0.96 -3.51 10.06
CA PHE A 26 0.28 -2.77 8.99
C PHE A 26 1.07 -2.81 7.66
N ILE A 27 2.36 -2.42 7.69
CA ILE A 27 3.21 -2.45 6.49
C ILE A 27 3.39 -3.88 5.99
N ALA A 28 3.66 -4.83 6.88
CA ALA A 28 3.85 -6.24 6.51
C ALA A 28 2.60 -6.84 5.83
N TYR A 29 1.40 -6.47 6.29
CA TYR A 29 0.14 -6.91 5.70
C TYR A 29 -0.01 -6.40 4.27
N ILE A 30 0.21 -5.11 4.04
CA ILE A 30 0.10 -4.50 2.71
C ILE A 30 1.15 -5.09 1.75
N THR A 31 2.41 -5.17 2.18
CA THR A 31 3.50 -5.67 1.31
C THR A 31 3.36 -7.15 1.01
N MET A 32 2.89 -7.97 1.95
CA MET A 32 2.60 -9.39 1.73
C MET A 32 1.57 -9.59 0.61
N ILE A 33 0.49 -8.80 0.62
CA ILE A 33 -0.58 -8.95 -0.38
C ILE A 33 -0.09 -8.54 -1.77
N LEU A 34 0.68 -7.45 -1.86
CA LEU A 34 1.31 -7.05 -3.12
C LEU A 34 2.27 -8.12 -3.65
N ALA A 35 3.08 -8.71 -2.77
CA ALA A 35 3.98 -9.81 -3.12
C ALA A 35 3.22 -11.05 -3.62
N GLN A 36 2.11 -11.43 -2.98
CA GLN A 36 1.24 -12.52 -3.42
C GLN A 36 0.63 -12.28 -4.81
N GLN A 37 0.46 -11.02 -5.20
CA GLN A 37 -0.04 -10.63 -6.52
C GLN A 37 1.08 -10.45 -7.56
N GLY A 38 2.33 -10.76 -7.19
CA GLY A 38 3.50 -10.65 -8.06
C GLY A 38 3.94 -9.20 -8.32
N ILE A 39 3.53 -8.25 -7.46
CA ILE A 39 3.95 -6.85 -7.58
C ILE A 39 5.28 -6.66 -6.85
N ASN A 40 6.28 -6.18 -7.58
CA ASN A 40 7.56 -5.80 -6.99
C ASN A 40 7.50 -4.38 -6.41
N ILE A 41 8.01 -4.19 -5.20
CA ILE A 41 8.08 -2.88 -4.55
C ILE A 41 9.52 -2.39 -4.64
N ILE A 42 9.74 -1.29 -5.37
CA ILE A 42 11.05 -0.69 -5.60
C ILE A 42 11.50 0.09 -4.36
N GLN A 43 10.57 0.81 -3.74
CA GLN A 43 10.84 1.61 -2.55
C GLN A 43 9.60 1.71 -1.67
N ILE A 44 9.83 1.77 -0.36
CA ILE A 44 8.82 2.04 0.65
C ILE A 44 9.31 3.21 1.50
N VAL A 45 8.50 4.25 1.59
CA VAL A 45 8.70 5.35 2.53
C VAL A 45 7.48 5.39 3.44
N SER A 46 7.68 5.16 4.74
CA SER A 46 6.61 5.28 5.72
C SER A 46 6.98 6.37 6.71
N ALA A 47 6.18 7.44 6.72
CA ALA A 47 6.40 8.60 7.56
C ALA A 47 5.07 9.06 8.16
N HIS A 48 4.97 8.99 9.49
CA HIS A 48 3.75 9.30 10.23
C HIS A 48 2.53 8.51 9.69
N ASN A 49 1.66 9.20 8.94
CA ASN A 49 0.37 8.70 8.49
C ASN A 49 0.42 8.23 7.03
N ASP A 50 1.47 8.58 6.31
CA ASP A 50 1.59 8.31 4.88
C ASP A 50 2.58 7.17 4.65
N THR A 51 2.14 6.20 3.86
CA THR A 51 3.02 5.17 3.31
C THR A 51 3.05 5.29 1.81
N ILE A 52 4.21 5.61 1.27
CA ILE A 52 4.48 5.74 -0.16
C ILE A 52 5.11 4.43 -0.63
N LEU A 53 4.47 3.80 -1.60
CA LEU A 53 4.95 2.61 -2.28
C LEU A 53 5.34 3.00 -3.70
N VAL A 54 6.60 2.80 -4.05
CA VAL A 54 7.08 2.97 -5.42
C VAL A 54 7.12 1.62 -6.09
N VAL A 55 6.47 1.52 -7.25
CA VAL A 55 6.36 0.31 -8.07
C VAL A 55 6.67 0.62 -9.52
N ASP A 56 6.86 -0.41 -10.34
CA ASP A 56 6.93 -0.25 -11.79
C ASP A 56 5.60 0.36 -12.30
N LYS A 57 5.70 1.30 -13.25
CA LYS A 57 4.54 1.97 -13.84
C LYS A 57 3.53 1.00 -14.45
N GLN A 58 3.98 -0.13 -14.99
CA GLN A 58 3.12 -1.18 -15.57
C GLN A 58 2.26 -1.86 -14.49
N ASP A 59 2.78 -1.95 -13.27
CA ASP A 59 2.11 -2.57 -12.12
C ASP A 59 1.24 -1.58 -11.33
N ALA A 60 1.40 -0.27 -11.56
CA ALA A 60 0.79 0.78 -10.76
C ALA A 60 -0.74 0.66 -10.62
N VAL A 61 -1.44 0.47 -11.74
CA VAL A 61 -2.92 0.35 -11.75
C VAL A 61 -3.36 -0.92 -11.03
N LYS A 62 -2.65 -2.04 -11.23
CA LYS A 62 -2.97 -3.31 -10.58
C LYS A 62 -2.76 -3.20 -9.07
N ALA A 63 -1.62 -2.66 -8.65
CA ALA A 63 -1.30 -2.45 -7.24
C ALA A 63 -2.30 -1.51 -6.55
N PHE A 64 -2.68 -0.41 -7.22
CA PHE A 64 -3.71 0.51 -6.73
C PHE A 64 -5.04 -0.21 -6.49
N ASN A 65 -5.55 -0.93 -7.51
CA ASN A 65 -6.83 -1.64 -7.42
C ASN A 65 -6.84 -2.71 -6.31
N ILE A 66 -5.72 -3.41 -6.10
CA ILE A 66 -5.57 -4.38 -5.01
C ILE A 66 -5.72 -3.66 -3.65
N ILE A 67 -5.00 -2.56 -3.45
CA ILE A 67 -5.03 -1.80 -2.19
C ILE A 67 -6.43 -1.20 -1.95
N GLU A 68 -7.04 -0.61 -2.98
CA GLU A 68 -8.39 -0.05 -2.90
C GLU A 68 -9.39 -1.10 -2.43
N ARG A 69 -9.38 -2.28 -3.06
CA ARG A 69 -10.25 -3.40 -2.69
C ARG A 69 -10.05 -3.84 -1.23
N LEU A 70 -8.80 -3.93 -0.77
CA LEU A 70 -8.51 -4.27 0.63
C LEU A 70 -9.13 -3.26 1.61
N ILE A 71 -9.04 -1.97 1.28
CA ILE A 71 -9.62 -0.89 2.09
C ILE A 71 -11.14 -1.02 2.14
N GLU A 72 -11.79 -1.26 0.99
CA GLU A 72 -13.24 -1.45 0.93
C GLU A 72 -13.71 -2.66 1.75
N GLU A 73 -13.06 -3.81 1.58
CA GLU A 73 -13.39 -5.04 2.30
C GLU A 73 -13.20 -4.89 3.82
N SER A 74 -12.13 -4.20 4.22
CA SER A 74 -11.86 -3.87 5.63
C SER A 74 -12.96 -2.95 6.21
N ARG A 75 -13.35 -1.90 5.47
CA ARG A 75 -14.45 -0.99 5.88
C ARG A 75 -15.78 -1.73 6.03
N ARG A 76 -16.12 -2.62 5.08
CA ARG A 76 -17.35 -3.43 5.16
C ARG A 76 -17.34 -4.33 6.39
N THR A 77 -16.20 -4.96 6.69
CA THR A 77 -16.04 -5.82 7.87
C THR A 77 -16.26 -5.03 9.16
N VAL A 78 -15.61 -3.87 9.31
CA VAL A 78 -15.79 -3.00 10.48
C VAL A 78 -17.23 -2.53 10.63
N ASN A 79 -17.89 -2.13 9.54
CA ASN A 79 -19.28 -1.69 9.57
C ASN A 79 -20.25 -2.81 9.95
N ARG A 80 -19.95 -4.07 9.59
CA ARG A 80 -20.75 -5.23 10.00
C ARG A 80 -20.59 -5.53 11.49
N LEU A 81 -19.39 -5.37 12.05
CA LEU A 81 -19.13 -5.60 13.48
C LEU A 81 -19.74 -4.53 14.39
N LYS A 82 -20.04 -3.35 13.86
CA LYS A 82 -20.71 -2.25 14.57
C LYS A 82 -22.24 -2.36 14.59
N LYS A 83 -22.82 -3.29 13.82
CA LYS A 83 -24.26 -3.60 13.83
C LYS A 83 -24.53 -4.71 14.84
#